data_AF-A0A7S2BLW1-F1
#
_entry.id   AF-A0A7S2BLW1-F1
#
_cell.length_a   1.000
_cell.length_b   1.000
_cell.length_c   1.000
_cell.angle_alpha   90.00
_cell.angle_beta   90.00
_cell.angle_gamma   90.00
#
_symmetry.space_group_name_H-M   'P 1'
#
loop_
_entity.id
_entity.type
_entity.pdbx_description
1 polymer ?
#
loop_
_entity_poly.entity_id
_entity_poly.type
_entity_poly.pdbx_seq_one_letter_code
_entity_poly.pdbx_strand_id
1 'polypeptide(L)'
;AVAAAKMGAPVAFAGVFGGDSHGSMLRTTMDEAGVDTSLSMVSAGPNGQAIIVLEPTGANTILLVPGANNDWDVELPKDLLKSIEGASCVMLQREIPERINIAVAQHAKQCGVDVLMDVGGDDSPLPKEMLECITMCAPNETELQNLTEMPTSTREEILLAAKKLQEYGVNKVLVTLGSEGSMVLMESGEVITQAALPLYD
;
A
#
# COMPACT_ATOMS: atom_id res chain seq x y z
N ALA A 1 -5.59 1.78 -6.46
CA ALA A 1 -6.77 2.53 -6.97
C ALA A 1 -7.32 1.99 -8.29
N VAL A 2 -6.62 2.17 -9.43
CA VAL A 2 -7.10 1.77 -10.77
C VAL A 2 -7.52 0.30 -10.86
N ALA A 3 -6.74 -0.63 -10.28
CA ALA A 3 -7.08 -2.05 -10.28
C ALA A 3 -8.44 -2.34 -9.61
N ALA A 4 -8.70 -1.73 -8.46
CA ALA A 4 -9.97 -1.87 -7.75
C ALA A 4 -11.15 -1.27 -8.54
N ALA A 5 -10.96 -0.10 -9.16
CA ALA A 5 -11.99 0.52 -9.99
C ALA A 5 -12.33 -0.34 -11.21
N LYS A 6 -11.31 -0.93 -11.88
CA LYS A 6 -11.52 -1.87 -12.99
C LYS A 6 -12.23 -3.16 -12.58
N MET A 7 -12.13 -3.57 -11.33
CA MET A 7 -12.93 -4.68 -10.76
C MET A 7 -14.37 -4.28 -10.39
N GLY A 8 -14.76 -3.02 -10.64
CA GLY A 8 -16.11 -2.52 -10.39
C GLY A 8 -16.34 -1.96 -8.98
N ALA A 9 -15.29 -1.81 -8.17
CA ALA A 9 -15.42 -1.17 -6.87
C ALA A 9 -15.52 0.36 -7.02
N PRO A 10 -16.35 1.06 -6.24
CA PRO A 10 -16.27 2.51 -6.11
C PRO A 10 -14.99 2.88 -5.36
N VAL A 11 -14.12 3.68 -5.99
CA VAL A 11 -12.81 4.05 -5.44
C VAL A 11 -12.67 5.56 -5.41
N ALA A 12 -12.39 6.10 -4.22
CA ALA A 12 -11.86 7.45 -4.06
C ALA A 12 -10.35 7.38 -3.82
N PHE A 13 -9.58 8.22 -4.51
CA PHE A 13 -8.14 8.32 -4.37
C PHE A 13 -7.75 9.67 -3.74
N ALA A 14 -7.00 9.59 -2.64
CA ALA A 14 -6.41 10.73 -1.96
C ALA A 14 -4.89 10.67 -2.11
N GLY A 15 -4.34 11.67 -2.77
CA GLY A 15 -2.93 11.81 -3.05
C GLY A 15 -2.60 13.26 -3.40
N VAL A 16 -1.35 13.53 -3.70
CA VAL A 16 -0.90 14.87 -4.13
C VAL A 16 -0.26 14.74 -5.50
N PHE A 17 -0.91 15.31 -6.50
CA PHE A 17 -0.36 15.36 -7.86
C PHE A 17 0.59 16.54 -8.01
N GLY A 18 1.61 16.40 -8.86
CA GLY A 18 2.40 17.56 -9.28
C GLY A 18 1.60 18.50 -10.18
N GLY A 19 1.92 19.80 -10.14
CA GLY A 19 1.33 20.80 -11.03
C GLY A 19 1.83 20.76 -12.48
N ASP A 20 2.53 19.68 -12.86
CA ASP A 20 3.13 19.48 -14.17
C ASP A 20 2.27 18.60 -15.10
N SER A 21 2.77 18.34 -16.30
CA SER A 21 2.08 17.49 -17.28
C SER A 21 1.96 16.04 -16.85
N HIS A 22 2.86 15.53 -16.01
CA HIS A 22 2.80 14.16 -15.51
C HIS A 22 1.66 14.00 -14.51
N GLY A 23 1.51 14.94 -13.58
CA GLY A 23 0.38 14.95 -12.64
C GLY A 23 -0.96 15.03 -13.37
N SER A 24 -1.05 15.90 -14.39
CA SER A 24 -2.24 16.00 -15.25
C SER A 24 -2.57 14.70 -16.00
N MET A 25 -1.55 14.02 -16.54
CA MET A 25 -1.69 12.75 -17.25
C MET A 25 -2.14 11.62 -16.31
N LEU A 26 -1.56 11.51 -15.11
CA LEU A 26 -1.93 10.49 -14.12
C LEU A 26 -3.36 10.68 -13.64
N ARG A 27 -3.76 11.93 -13.36
CA ARG A 27 -5.13 12.25 -12.97
C ARG A 27 -6.14 11.85 -14.05
N THR A 28 -5.86 12.21 -15.30
CA THR A 28 -6.70 11.82 -16.45
C THR A 28 -6.81 10.30 -16.56
N THR A 29 -5.69 9.58 -16.43
CA THR A 29 -5.66 8.11 -16.47
C THR A 29 -6.49 7.48 -15.35
N MET A 30 -6.47 8.06 -14.15
CA MET A 30 -7.27 7.60 -13.02
C MET A 30 -8.77 7.87 -13.24
N ASP A 31 -9.12 9.07 -13.69
CA ASP A 31 -10.51 9.46 -13.97
C ASP A 31 -11.11 8.56 -15.08
N GLU A 32 -10.36 8.30 -16.17
CA GLU A 32 -10.77 7.38 -17.25
C GLU A 32 -10.95 5.93 -16.77
N ALA A 33 -10.24 5.53 -15.71
CA ALA A 33 -10.40 4.23 -15.09
C ALA A 33 -11.56 4.16 -14.07
N GLY A 34 -12.31 5.25 -13.87
CA GLY A 34 -13.43 5.32 -12.93
C GLY A 34 -13.02 5.55 -11.47
N VAL A 35 -11.82 6.09 -11.23
CA VAL A 35 -11.36 6.48 -9.89
C VAL A 35 -11.81 7.92 -9.61
N ASP A 36 -12.46 8.16 -8.48
CA ASP A 36 -12.76 9.52 -8.00
C ASP A 36 -11.50 10.16 -7.42
N THR A 37 -10.95 11.17 -8.12
CA THR A 37 -9.76 11.92 -7.71
C THR A 37 -10.10 13.22 -6.95
N SER A 38 -11.35 13.45 -6.56
CA SER A 38 -11.79 14.71 -5.93
C SER A 38 -11.13 15.00 -4.56
N LEU A 39 -10.63 13.97 -3.89
CA LEU A 39 -9.89 14.09 -2.61
C LEU A 39 -8.41 14.42 -2.81
N SER A 40 -7.91 14.45 -4.04
CA SER A 40 -6.50 14.69 -4.32
C SER A 40 -6.16 16.18 -4.37
N MET A 41 -4.97 16.51 -3.89
CA MET A 41 -4.42 17.86 -3.92
C MET A 41 -3.47 18.04 -5.11
N VAL A 42 -3.07 19.30 -5.37
CA VAL A 42 -2.10 19.64 -6.40
C VAL A 42 -0.97 20.46 -5.78
N SER A 43 0.24 19.92 -5.85
CA SER A 43 1.49 20.57 -5.45
C SER A 43 1.92 21.62 -6.47
N ALA A 44 2.61 22.67 -6.02
CA ALA A 44 3.34 23.57 -6.92
C ALA A 44 4.62 22.92 -7.49
N GLY A 45 5.09 21.82 -6.90
CA GLY A 45 6.26 21.06 -7.32
C GLY A 45 5.97 20.03 -8.41
N PRO A 46 7.02 19.33 -8.88
CA PRO A 46 6.89 18.29 -9.90
C PRO A 46 6.22 17.04 -9.33
N ASN A 47 5.58 16.27 -10.21
CA ASN A 47 5.01 14.98 -9.82
C ASN A 47 6.12 14.00 -9.40
N GLY A 48 5.79 13.06 -8.52
CA GLY A 48 6.67 11.95 -8.20
C GLY A 48 7.04 11.14 -9.45
N GLN A 49 8.26 10.62 -9.48
CA GLN A 49 8.81 9.88 -10.61
C GLN A 49 9.59 8.66 -10.13
N ALA A 50 9.47 7.56 -10.87
CA ALA A 50 10.33 6.40 -10.76
C ALA A 50 11.14 6.29 -12.06
N ILE A 51 12.47 6.32 -11.96
CA ILE A 51 13.36 6.11 -13.09
C ILE A 51 13.84 4.65 -13.01
N ILE A 52 13.36 3.84 -13.94
CA ILE A 52 13.68 2.41 -14.01
C ILE A 52 14.78 2.21 -15.04
N VAL A 53 15.94 1.77 -14.59
CA VAL A 53 17.08 1.40 -15.44
C VAL A 53 17.10 -0.12 -15.57
N LEU A 54 16.88 -0.62 -16.77
CA LEU A 54 16.94 -2.04 -17.08
C LEU A 54 18.30 -2.37 -17.69
N GLU A 55 19.03 -3.26 -17.03
CA GLU A 55 20.27 -3.80 -17.56
C GLU A 55 20.01 -4.85 -18.64
N PRO A 56 20.96 -5.07 -19.58
CA PRO A 56 20.85 -6.17 -20.56
C PRO A 56 20.69 -7.55 -19.93
N THR A 57 21.06 -7.72 -18.66
CA THR A 57 20.89 -8.95 -17.87
C THR A 57 19.44 -9.21 -17.45
N GLY A 58 18.56 -8.21 -17.57
CA GLY A 58 17.19 -8.24 -17.03
C GLY A 58 17.09 -7.69 -15.61
N ALA A 59 18.20 -7.33 -14.95
CA ALA A 59 18.18 -6.67 -13.65
C ALA A 59 17.63 -5.25 -13.77
N ASN A 60 16.78 -4.83 -12.83
CA ASN A 60 16.26 -3.46 -12.75
C ASN A 60 16.87 -2.69 -11.57
N THR A 61 17.22 -1.43 -11.79
CA THR A 61 17.53 -0.46 -10.74
C THR A 61 16.47 0.63 -10.78
N ILE A 62 15.86 0.92 -9.63
CA ILE A 62 14.78 1.91 -9.52
C ILE A 62 15.29 3.10 -8.71
N LEU A 63 15.27 4.30 -9.31
CA LEU A 63 15.49 5.55 -8.60
C LEU A 63 14.15 6.25 -8.36
N LEU A 64 13.79 6.43 -7.10
CA LEU A 64 12.56 7.11 -6.70
C LEU A 64 12.83 8.58 -6.42
N VAL A 65 12.04 9.44 -7.04
CA VAL A 65 11.96 10.87 -6.78
C VAL A 65 10.55 11.14 -6.26
N PRO A 66 10.35 11.28 -4.93
CA PRO A 66 8.99 11.35 -4.35
C PRO A 66 8.16 12.51 -4.91
N GLY A 67 8.79 13.65 -5.20
CA GLY A 67 8.12 14.83 -5.73
C GLY A 67 6.91 15.22 -4.88
N ALA A 68 5.79 15.50 -5.55
CA ALA A 68 4.52 15.84 -4.93
C ALA A 68 4.00 14.82 -3.90
N ASN A 69 4.38 13.54 -3.94
CA ASN A 69 3.93 12.55 -2.95
C ASN A 69 4.32 12.92 -1.51
N ASN A 70 5.38 13.72 -1.33
CA ASN A 70 5.81 14.22 -0.03
C ASN A 70 5.16 15.56 0.37
N ASP A 71 4.45 16.22 -0.54
CA ASP A 71 3.87 17.55 -0.35
C ASP A 71 2.48 17.48 0.29
N TRP A 72 2.42 16.83 1.44
CA TRP A 72 1.23 16.80 2.28
C TRP A 72 1.30 17.87 3.36
N ASP A 73 0.18 18.54 3.62
CA ASP A 73 0.03 19.40 4.79
C ASP A 73 0.16 18.62 6.10
N VAL A 74 0.31 19.34 7.22
CA VAL A 74 0.36 18.76 8.56
C VAL A 74 -0.98 18.14 8.95
N GLU A 75 -2.08 18.80 8.58
CA GLU A 75 -3.44 18.36 8.87
C GLU A 75 -4.06 17.64 7.66
N LEU A 76 -4.81 16.58 7.94
CA LEU A 76 -5.57 15.88 6.90
C LEU A 76 -6.77 16.72 6.46
N PRO A 77 -7.11 16.77 5.15
CA PRO A 77 -8.29 17.45 4.66
C PRO A 77 -9.57 16.91 5.31
N LYS A 78 -10.51 17.80 5.67
CA LYS A 78 -11.79 17.40 6.29
C LYS A 78 -12.62 16.47 5.40
N ASP A 79 -12.59 16.69 4.08
CA ASP A 79 -13.31 15.85 3.13
C ASP A 79 -12.70 14.43 3.03
N LEU A 80 -11.39 14.29 3.22
CA LEU A 80 -10.73 12.98 3.35
C LEU A 80 -11.22 12.25 4.60
N LEU A 81 -11.21 12.92 5.76
CA LEU A 81 -11.69 12.34 7.02
C LEU A 81 -13.14 11.84 6.91
N LYS A 82 -14.01 12.65 6.29
CA LYS A 82 -15.41 12.31 6.04
C LYS A 82 -15.55 11.15 5.04
N SER A 83 -14.71 11.11 4.00
CA SER A 83 -14.73 10.01 3.04
C SER A 83 -14.31 8.69 3.69
N ILE A 84 -13.36 8.72 4.63
CA ILE A 84 -12.93 7.53 5.37
C ILE A 84 -14.09 6.96 6.19
N GLU A 85 -14.86 7.80 6.90
CA GLU A 85 -16.02 7.37 7.71
C GLU A 85 -17.06 6.54 6.93
N GLY A 86 -17.21 6.79 5.63
CA GLY A 86 -18.13 6.09 4.76
C GLY A 86 -17.52 4.92 3.97
N ALA A 87 -16.22 4.68 4.10
CA ALA A 87 -15.51 3.67 3.32
C ALA A 87 -15.65 2.27 3.94
N SER A 88 -15.61 1.22 3.09
CA SER A 88 -15.54 -0.16 3.56
C SER A 88 -14.13 -0.53 4.04
N CYS A 89 -13.10 0.06 3.42
CA CYS A 89 -11.72 -0.05 3.84
C CYS A 89 -10.91 1.13 3.30
N VAL A 90 -9.74 1.35 3.88
CA VAL A 90 -8.71 2.26 3.39
C VAL A 90 -7.48 1.42 3.04
N MET A 91 -6.95 1.63 1.84
CA MET A 91 -5.70 0.99 1.39
C MET A 91 -4.57 2.01 1.37
N LEU A 92 -3.47 1.70 2.06
CA LEU A 92 -2.27 2.54 2.18
C LEU A 92 -1.04 1.83 1.60
N GLN A 93 0.00 2.62 1.26
CA GLN A 93 1.33 2.17 0.81
C GLN A 93 2.42 2.98 1.54
N ARG A 94 3.70 2.66 1.34
CA ARG A 94 4.83 3.39 1.96
C ARG A 94 5.55 4.36 1.00
N GLU A 95 4.78 5.08 0.19
CA GLU A 95 5.29 6.04 -0.80
C GLU A 95 4.91 7.50 -0.51
N ILE A 96 4.31 7.76 0.67
CA ILE A 96 3.99 9.10 1.19
C ILE A 96 4.59 9.25 2.60
N PRO A 97 4.65 10.46 3.19
CA PRO A 97 5.20 10.65 4.52
C PRO A 97 4.49 9.75 5.54
N GLU A 98 5.25 8.99 6.32
CA GLU A 98 4.69 7.99 7.24
C GLU A 98 3.71 8.60 8.26
N ARG A 99 3.95 9.85 8.68
CA ARG A 99 3.02 10.62 9.53
C ARG A 99 1.61 10.72 8.94
N ILE A 100 1.46 10.77 7.62
CA ILE A 100 0.16 10.84 6.94
C ILE A 100 -0.51 9.47 6.99
N ASN A 101 0.22 8.40 6.68
CA ASN A 101 -0.28 7.03 6.79
C ASN A 101 -0.78 6.74 8.22
N ILE A 102 -0.01 7.11 9.23
CA ILE A 102 -0.39 6.96 10.64
C ILE A 102 -1.67 7.72 10.95
N ALA A 103 -1.75 9.00 10.57
CA ALA A 103 -2.95 9.82 10.83
C ALA A 103 -4.20 9.26 10.16
N VAL A 104 -4.08 8.79 8.91
CA VAL A 104 -5.19 8.16 8.17
C VAL A 104 -5.59 6.83 8.81
N ALA A 105 -4.62 5.98 9.15
CA ALA A 105 -4.87 4.67 9.77
C ALA A 105 -5.51 4.81 11.16
N GLN A 106 -5.08 5.78 11.96
CA GLN A 106 -5.68 6.08 13.26
C GLN A 106 -7.13 6.55 13.13
N HIS A 107 -7.42 7.44 12.18
CA HIS A 107 -8.79 7.90 11.92
C HIS A 107 -9.68 6.76 11.43
N ALA A 108 -9.20 5.96 10.46
CA ALA A 108 -9.92 4.80 9.96
C ALA A 108 -10.27 3.82 11.09
N LYS A 109 -9.30 3.50 11.96
CA LYS A 109 -9.51 2.64 13.14
C LYS A 109 -10.57 3.23 14.09
N GLN A 110 -10.54 4.53 14.36
CA GLN A 110 -11.53 5.20 15.21
C GLN A 110 -12.95 5.11 14.64
N CYS A 111 -13.08 5.13 13.31
CA CYS A 111 -14.34 4.96 12.60
C CYS A 111 -14.77 3.50 12.43
N GLY A 112 -13.94 2.53 12.84
CA GLY A 112 -14.20 1.10 12.61
C GLY A 112 -14.04 0.67 11.15
N VAL A 113 -13.24 1.40 10.38
CA VAL A 113 -12.96 1.14 8.96
C VAL A 113 -11.67 0.34 8.84
N ASP A 114 -11.69 -0.72 8.04
CA ASP A 114 -10.55 -1.62 7.89
C ASP A 114 -9.37 -0.92 7.18
N VAL A 115 -8.16 -1.13 7.70
CA VAL A 115 -6.92 -0.64 7.10
C VAL A 115 -6.18 -1.80 6.44
N LEU A 116 -6.07 -1.75 5.11
CA LEU A 116 -5.20 -2.61 4.32
C LEU A 116 -3.89 -1.88 4.07
N MET A 117 -2.79 -2.42 4.59
CA MET A 117 -1.46 -1.87 4.40
C MET A 117 -0.68 -2.73 3.41
N ASP A 118 -0.47 -2.19 2.21
CA ASP A 118 0.60 -2.65 1.34
C ASP A 118 1.90 -2.02 1.85
N VAL A 119 2.92 -2.83 2.10
CA VAL A 119 4.17 -2.36 2.72
C VAL A 119 5.26 -2.07 1.70
N GLY A 120 4.96 -2.16 0.40
CA GLY A 120 5.86 -1.72 -0.65
C GLY A 120 6.19 -0.21 -0.53
N GLY A 121 7.45 0.12 -0.82
CA GLY A 121 7.99 1.47 -0.73
C GLY A 121 9.14 1.56 0.28
N ASP A 122 8.98 2.37 1.33
CA ASP A 122 9.98 2.52 2.40
C ASP A 122 10.22 1.20 3.16
N ASP A 123 11.49 0.77 3.23
CA ASP A 123 11.93 -0.47 3.89
C ASP A 123 12.20 -0.32 5.41
N SER A 124 12.09 0.88 5.98
CA SER A 124 12.30 1.10 7.41
C SER A 124 11.29 0.32 8.26
N PRO A 125 11.57 -0.04 9.52
CA PRO A 125 10.59 -0.72 10.37
C PRO A 125 9.29 0.09 10.52
N LEU A 126 8.14 -0.58 10.49
CA LEU A 126 6.85 0.08 10.75
C LEU A 126 6.76 0.53 12.22
N PRO A 127 6.37 1.78 12.49
CA PRO A 127 6.12 2.25 13.85
C PRO A 127 5.00 1.45 14.52
N LYS A 128 5.12 1.25 15.83
CA LYS A 128 4.12 0.54 16.65
C LYS A 128 2.71 1.12 16.48
N GLU A 129 2.60 2.44 16.45
CA GLU A 129 1.31 3.13 16.28
C GLU A 129 0.65 2.87 14.92
N MET A 130 1.43 2.57 13.89
CA MET A 130 0.92 2.13 12.59
C MET A 130 0.47 0.67 12.67
N LEU A 131 1.32 -0.22 13.19
CA LEU A 131 1.05 -1.66 13.32
C LEU A 131 -0.27 -1.95 14.04
N GLU A 132 -0.54 -1.23 15.13
CA GLU A 132 -1.79 -1.36 15.89
C GLU A 132 -3.05 -0.96 15.09
N CYS A 133 -2.92 -0.23 13.99
CA CYS A 133 -4.04 0.22 13.16
C CYS A 133 -4.32 -0.69 11.97
N ILE A 134 -3.42 -1.60 11.63
CA ILE A 134 -3.52 -2.41 10.41
C ILE A 134 -4.45 -3.60 10.62
N THR A 135 -5.55 -3.67 9.87
CA THR A 135 -6.41 -4.86 9.80
C THR A 135 -5.72 -5.97 9.00
N MET A 136 -5.11 -5.63 7.85
CA MET A 136 -4.39 -6.58 7.01
C MET A 136 -3.10 -5.96 6.49
N CYS A 137 -1.98 -6.63 6.73
CA CYS A 137 -0.69 -6.27 6.16
C CYS A 137 -0.39 -7.18 4.96
N ALA A 138 0.08 -6.61 3.85
CA ALA A 138 0.26 -7.32 2.59
C ALA A 138 1.71 -7.23 2.03
N PRO A 139 2.72 -7.84 2.69
CA PRO A 139 4.10 -7.86 2.18
C PRO A 139 4.33 -8.90 1.07
N ASN A 140 5.35 -8.71 0.25
CA ASN A 140 6.05 -9.82 -0.43
C ASN A 140 7.09 -10.50 0.49
N GLU A 141 7.79 -11.52 -0.01
CA GLU A 141 8.75 -12.26 0.81
C GLU A 141 9.93 -11.39 1.31
N THR A 142 10.40 -10.45 0.50
CA THR A 142 11.53 -9.57 0.83
C THR A 142 11.12 -8.51 1.83
N GLU A 143 9.95 -7.89 1.63
CA GLU A 143 9.36 -6.93 2.57
C GLU A 143 9.04 -7.58 3.91
N LEU A 144 8.50 -8.81 3.91
CA LEU A 144 8.24 -9.56 5.13
C LEU A 144 9.53 -9.83 5.90
N GLN A 145 10.61 -10.21 5.21
CA GLN A 145 11.92 -10.39 5.81
C GLN A 145 12.44 -9.08 6.43
N ASN A 146 12.32 -7.96 5.72
CA ASN A 146 12.78 -6.65 6.20
C ASN A 146 12.00 -6.22 7.45
N LEU A 147 10.67 -6.38 7.46
CA LEU A 147 9.82 -5.98 8.59
C LEU A 147 10.01 -6.85 9.85
N THR A 148 10.38 -8.10 9.68
CA THR A 148 10.48 -9.07 10.79
C THR A 148 11.90 -9.39 11.21
N GLU A 149 12.88 -9.04 10.38
CA GLU A 149 14.28 -9.48 10.47
C GLU A 149 14.42 -11.01 10.53
N MET A 150 13.48 -11.73 9.92
CA MET A 150 13.43 -13.20 9.87
C MET A 150 13.60 -13.71 8.44
N PRO A 151 14.17 -14.90 8.23
CA PRO A 151 14.27 -15.49 6.90
C PRO A 151 12.88 -15.76 6.32
N THR A 152 12.77 -15.71 4.98
CA THR A 152 11.53 -15.95 4.22
C THR A 152 11.76 -16.83 2.98
N SER A 153 12.80 -17.67 2.97
CA SER A 153 13.18 -18.49 1.81
C SER A 153 12.34 -19.74 1.64
N THR A 154 11.63 -20.18 2.68
CA THR A 154 10.74 -21.35 2.66
C THR A 154 9.35 -21.00 3.17
N ARG A 155 8.34 -21.83 2.84
CA ARG A 155 6.96 -21.63 3.33
C ARG A 155 6.86 -21.66 4.86
N GLU A 156 7.67 -22.47 5.51
CA GLU A 156 7.72 -22.56 6.98
C GLU A 156 8.29 -21.28 7.58
N GLU A 157 9.38 -20.76 7.01
CA GLU A 157 9.99 -19.49 7.39
C GLU A 157 9.03 -18.31 7.17
N ILE A 158 8.37 -18.24 6.01
CA ILE A 158 7.36 -17.23 5.69
C ILE A 158 6.22 -17.25 6.71
N LEU A 159 5.72 -18.43 7.09
CA LEU A 159 4.67 -18.55 8.10
C LEU A 159 5.14 -18.08 9.48
N LEU A 160 6.38 -18.37 9.87
CA LEU A 160 6.94 -17.90 11.14
C LEU A 160 7.12 -16.38 11.15
N ALA A 161 7.61 -15.79 10.06
CA ALA A 161 7.71 -14.35 9.90
C ALA A 161 6.32 -13.68 9.91
N ALA A 162 5.33 -14.25 9.22
CA ALA A 162 3.95 -13.74 9.25
C ALA A 162 3.35 -13.77 10.67
N LYS A 163 3.60 -14.84 11.45
CA LYS A 163 3.22 -14.91 12.87
C LYS A 163 3.91 -13.83 13.70
N LYS A 164 5.17 -13.51 13.39
CA LYS A 164 5.91 -12.42 14.06
C LYS A 164 5.23 -11.06 13.85
N LEU A 165 4.72 -10.78 12.65
CA LEU A 165 3.92 -9.58 12.40
C LEU A 165 2.60 -9.56 13.20
N GLN A 166 1.95 -10.72 13.38
CA GLN A 166 0.77 -10.78 14.26
C GLN A 166 1.12 -10.48 15.73
N GLU A 167 2.29 -10.93 16.21
CA GLU A 167 2.78 -10.56 17.55
C GLU A 167 3.02 -9.04 17.69
N TYR A 168 3.24 -8.33 16.59
CA TYR A 168 3.39 -6.88 16.57
C TYR A 168 2.05 -6.11 16.51
N GLY A 169 0.92 -6.82 16.40
CA GLY A 169 -0.42 -6.25 16.48
C GLY A 169 -1.23 -6.25 15.18
N VAL A 170 -0.71 -6.83 14.10
CA VAL A 170 -1.44 -6.98 12.83
C VAL A 170 -2.43 -8.14 12.91
N ASN A 171 -3.70 -7.93 12.52
CA ASN A 171 -4.70 -9.00 12.63
C ASN A 171 -4.51 -10.10 11.57
N LYS A 172 -4.31 -9.71 10.30
CA LYS A 172 -4.19 -10.61 9.14
C LYS A 172 -2.93 -10.29 8.34
N VAL A 173 -2.24 -11.31 7.85
CA VAL A 173 -1.03 -11.12 7.01
C VAL A 173 -1.22 -11.85 5.70
N LEU A 174 -1.23 -11.12 4.58
CA LEU A 174 -1.27 -11.65 3.23
C LEU A 174 0.13 -11.55 2.63
N VAL A 175 0.81 -12.67 2.47
CA VAL A 175 2.13 -12.71 1.84
C VAL A 175 1.96 -13.05 0.36
N THR A 176 2.39 -12.16 -0.53
CA THR A 176 2.50 -12.48 -1.97
C THR A 176 3.76 -13.28 -2.23
N LEU A 177 3.67 -14.32 -3.06
CA LEU A 177 4.72 -15.32 -3.30
C LEU A 177 5.17 -15.36 -4.78
N GLY A 178 5.09 -14.22 -5.47
CA GLY A 178 5.34 -14.12 -6.90
C GLY A 178 4.56 -15.14 -7.73
N SER A 179 5.28 -15.98 -8.48
CA SER A 179 4.69 -17.02 -9.33
C SER A 179 4.10 -18.21 -8.56
N GLU A 180 4.37 -18.34 -7.25
CA GLU A 180 3.73 -19.35 -6.41
C GLU A 180 2.34 -18.92 -5.92
N GLY A 181 1.98 -17.63 -6.08
CA GLY A 181 0.68 -17.10 -5.71
C GLY A 181 0.72 -16.31 -4.40
N SER A 182 -0.06 -16.73 -3.40
CA SER A 182 -0.14 -16.03 -2.11
C SER A 182 -0.52 -16.95 -0.96
N MET A 183 -0.20 -16.50 0.26
CA MET A 183 -0.60 -17.11 1.52
C MET A 183 -1.22 -16.06 2.43
N VAL A 184 -2.35 -16.36 3.06
CA VAL A 184 -2.97 -15.52 4.08
C VAL A 184 -2.94 -16.24 5.41
N LEU A 185 -2.38 -15.59 6.44
CA LEU A 185 -2.51 -15.96 7.84
C LEU A 185 -3.63 -15.13 8.47
N MET A 186 -4.72 -15.81 8.84
CA MET A 186 -5.90 -15.21 9.45
C MET A 186 -5.69 -14.98 10.95
N GLU A 187 -6.50 -14.11 11.55
CA GLU A 187 -6.51 -13.86 13.00
C GLU A 187 -6.83 -15.14 13.81
N SER A 188 -7.62 -16.05 13.25
CA SER A 188 -7.90 -17.37 13.84
C SER A 188 -6.69 -18.31 13.89
N GLY A 189 -5.58 -17.94 13.24
CA GLY A 189 -4.43 -18.81 12.98
C GLY A 189 -4.62 -19.73 11.77
N GLU A 190 -5.76 -19.66 11.09
CA GLU A 190 -5.99 -20.38 9.83
C GLU A 190 -5.04 -19.85 8.74
N VAL A 191 -4.49 -20.78 7.96
CA VAL A 191 -3.62 -20.46 6.82
C VAL A 191 -4.31 -20.87 5.54
N ILE A 192 -4.53 -19.90 4.65
CA ILE A 192 -5.15 -20.10 3.34
C ILE A 192 -4.08 -19.85 2.28
N THR A 193 -3.94 -20.75 1.31
CA THR A 193 -3.02 -20.55 0.17
C THR A 193 -3.79 -20.51 -1.13
N GLN A 194 -3.36 -19.64 -2.04
CA GLN A 194 -3.90 -19.52 -3.37
C GLN A 194 -2.74 -19.54 -4.36
N ALA A 195 -2.70 -20.58 -5.20
CA ALA A 195 -1.73 -20.66 -6.29
C ALA A 195 -1.93 -19.51 -7.29
N ALA A 196 -0.84 -19.03 -7.89
CA ALA A 196 -0.92 -18.06 -8.96
C ALA A 196 -1.76 -18.62 -10.12
N LEU A 197 -2.58 -17.76 -10.71
CA LEU A 197 -3.23 -18.11 -11.97
C LEU A 197 -2.18 -18.04 -13.09
N PRO A 198 -2.19 -18.99 -14.04
CA PRO A 198 -1.33 -18.88 -15.21
C PRO A 198 -1.67 -17.58 -15.94
N LEU A 199 -0.63 -16.80 -16.28
CA LEU A 199 -0.78 -15.74 -17.27
C LEU A 199 -1.06 -16.44 -18.60
N TYR A 200 -2.28 -16.30 -19.10
CA TYR A 200 -2.60 -16.72 -20.46
C TYR A 200 -2.08 -15.61 -21.39
N ASP A 201 -1.16 -15.97 -22.28
CA ASP A 201 -0.72 -15.12 -23.40
C ASP A 201 -1.88 -14.84 -24.38
#